data_AF-A0AAW7PS53-F1
#
_entry.id   AF-A0AAW7PS53-F1
#
_cell.length_a   1.000
_cell.length_b   1.000
_cell.length_c   1.000
_cell.angle_alpha   90.00
_cell.angle_beta   90.00
_cell.angle_gamma   90.00
#
_symmetry.space_group_name_H-M   'P 1'
#
loop_
_entity.id
_entity.type
_entity.pdbx_description
1 polymer ?
#
loop_
_entity_poly.entity_id
_entity_poly.type
_entity_poly.pdbx_seq_one_letter_code
_entity_poly.pdbx_strand_id
1 'polypeptide(L)'
;MLHNQILPNKKTKKKLPWILISFGLFALFCIVSVFVYYKYIFFNFKIDSNVEHFGQFGDFIGGTLNPILAFLSFMALLYTIKIQTDELKLSREELEATREELKGSRIAQQEQSESLKLQNEATKLQIFENTFFQLNNILSNTRLNLNYVIERPFKENIIYSSTNVISFFLNELTYFDSYDKLNDEYEKYSGTYTGQTYQILKFINESNIENKQRYVNIFRAQFTKDELEFLFYHCLGSIGKTRFKKLVEDYEFFEHIILNEDIEKQLLDYDKKAFGKNEKILDKYNELKESKQ
;
A
#
# COMPACT_ATOMS: atom_id res chain seq x y z
N MET A 1 -29.94 7.14 3.71
CA MET A 1 -31.33 7.60 3.86
C MET A 1 -31.40 9.04 3.38
N LEU A 2 -31.48 9.27 2.07
CA LEU A 2 -31.78 10.55 1.41
C LEU A 2 -31.95 10.24 -0.08
N HIS A 3 -32.91 9.35 -0.35
CA HIS A 3 -33.48 9.12 -1.66
C HIS A 3 -34.85 9.80 -1.63
N ASN A 4 -34.92 11.07 -1.99
CA ASN A 4 -36.11 11.76 -2.48
C ASN A 4 -35.85 13.25 -2.60
N GLN A 5 -36.43 13.85 -3.64
CA GLN A 5 -36.37 15.27 -4.02
C GLN A 5 -35.03 15.57 -4.72
N ILE A 6 -34.93 15.49 -6.05
CA ILE A 6 -35.55 16.41 -7.00
C ILE A 6 -35.67 15.64 -8.32
N LEU A 7 -36.86 15.12 -8.64
CA LEU A 7 -37.17 14.74 -10.01
C LEU A 7 -37.57 16.04 -10.73
N PRO A 8 -36.88 16.43 -11.83
CA PRO A 8 -37.36 17.55 -12.63
C PRO A 8 -38.77 17.21 -13.10
N ASN A 9 -39.67 18.17 -12.98
CA ASN A 9 -41.10 18.04 -13.21
C ASN A 9 -41.39 17.41 -14.60
N LYS A 10 -41.50 16.08 -14.66
CA LYS A 10 -41.80 15.27 -15.85
C LYS A 10 -43.12 15.69 -16.53
N LYS A 11 -43.94 16.53 -15.87
CA LYS A 11 -45.21 17.05 -16.39
C LYS A 11 -45.04 18.20 -17.39
N THR A 12 -43.93 18.96 -17.39
CA THR A 12 -43.77 20.09 -18.32
C THR A 12 -43.44 19.63 -19.75
N LYS A 13 -42.53 18.65 -19.91
CA LYS A 13 -42.20 18.07 -21.22
C LYS A 13 -43.39 17.40 -21.93
N LYS A 14 -44.37 16.85 -21.18
CA LYS A 14 -45.59 16.26 -21.77
C LYS A 14 -46.65 17.27 -22.24
N LYS A 15 -46.59 18.54 -21.79
CA LYS A 15 -47.61 19.56 -22.12
C LYS A 15 -47.29 20.34 -23.39
N LEU A 16 -46.01 20.46 -23.77
CA LEU A 16 -45.57 21.22 -24.94
C LEU A 16 -46.19 20.75 -26.28
N PRO A 17 -46.23 19.44 -26.62
CA PRO A 17 -46.85 19.01 -27.89
C PRO A 17 -48.36 19.28 -27.91
N TRP A 18 -49.03 19.19 -26.75
CA TRP A 18 -50.47 19.44 -26.65
C TRP A 18 -50.82 20.92 -26.81
N ILE A 19 -49.96 21.82 -26.31
CA ILE A 19 -50.10 23.27 -26.49
C ILE A 19 -49.89 23.66 -27.96
N LEU A 20 -48.90 23.06 -28.64
CA LEU A 20 -48.64 23.32 -30.07
C LEU A 20 -49.78 22.81 -30.97
N ILE A 21 -50.33 21.62 -30.67
CA ILE A 21 -51.49 21.07 -31.39
C ILE A 21 -52.74 21.95 -31.19
N SER A 22 -52.97 22.43 -29.96
CA SER A 22 -54.08 23.34 -29.66
C SER A 22 -53.97 24.67 -30.42
N PHE A 23 -52.76 25.22 -30.55
CA PHE A 23 -52.52 26.46 -31.30
C PHE A 23 -52.76 26.28 -32.81
N GLY A 24 -52.34 25.14 -33.37
CA GLY A 24 -52.58 24.80 -34.78
C GLY A 24 -54.06 24.62 -35.10
N LEU A 25 -54.81 23.94 -34.23
CA LEU A 25 -56.27 23.77 -34.39
C LEU A 25 -57.03 25.10 -34.26
N PHE A 26 -56.60 25.98 -33.36
CA PHE A 26 -57.18 27.32 -33.22
C PHE A 26 -56.94 28.19 -34.46
N ALA A 27 -55.73 28.18 -35.01
CA ALA A 27 -55.42 28.90 -36.25
C ALA A 27 -56.25 28.39 -37.44
N LEU A 28 -56.41 27.07 -37.58
CA LEU A 28 -57.27 26.46 -38.59
C LEU A 28 -58.73 26.90 -38.43
N PHE A 29 -59.24 26.89 -37.19
CA PHE A 29 -60.59 27.34 -36.88
C PHE A 29 -60.80 28.81 -37.24
N CYS A 30 -59.85 29.71 -36.93
CA CYS A 30 -59.92 31.11 -37.33
C CYS A 30 -60.01 31.26 -38.86
N ILE A 31 -59.18 30.54 -39.62
CA ILE A 31 -59.21 30.56 -41.09
C ILE A 31 -60.57 30.09 -41.63
N VAL A 32 -61.09 28.98 -41.10
CA VAL A 32 -62.39 28.44 -41.51
C VAL A 32 -63.53 29.38 -41.15
N SER A 33 -63.49 30.00 -39.96
CA SER A 33 -64.52 30.94 -39.50
C SER A 33 -64.60 32.19 -40.37
N VAL A 34 -63.46 32.72 -40.85
CA VAL A 34 -63.41 33.84 -41.78
C VAL A 34 -64.01 33.45 -43.13
N PHE A 35 -63.70 32.25 -43.65
CA PHE A 35 -64.29 31.74 -44.89
C PHE A 35 -65.81 31.54 -44.79
N VAL A 36 -66.31 31.04 -43.65
CA VAL A 36 -67.74 30.84 -43.40
C VAL A 36 -68.46 32.18 -43.26
N TYR A 37 -67.89 33.12 -42.51
CA TYR A 37 -68.45 34.47 -42.36
C TYR A 37 -68.52 35.21 -43.69
N TYR A 38 -67.47 35.09 -44.52
CA TYR A 38 -67.44 35.62 -45.87
C TYR A 38 -68.57 35.05 -46.75
N LYS A 39 -68.75 33.71 -46.74
CA LYS A 39 -69.85 33.05 -47.46
C LYS A 39 -71.24 33.50 -46.98
N TYR A 40 -71.38 33.79 -45.69
CA TYR A 40 -72.65 34.23 -45.08
C TYR A 40 -73.02 35.67 -45.44
N ILE A 41 -72.04 36.59 -45.47
CA ILE A 41 -72.26 38.00 -45.84
C ILE A 41 -72.48 38.20 -47.34
N PHE A 42 -71.75 37.47 -48.18
CA PHE A 42 -71.81 37.64 -49.64
C PHE A 42 -72.87 36.77 -50.33
N PHE A 43 -73.78 36.14 -49.58
CA PHE A 43 -74.77 35.19 -50.12
C PHE A 43 -75.75 35.80 -51.14
N ASN A 44 -75.86 37.13 -51.24
CA ASN A 44 -76.69 37.83 -52.23
C ASN A 44 -75.92 38.80 -53.15
N PHE A 45 -74.60 38.70 -53.25
CA PHE A 45 -73.81 39.60 -54.09
C PHE A 45 -73.56 38.96 -55.47
N LYS A 46 -74.08 39.59 -56.54
CA LYS A 46 -73.62 39.30 -57.91
C LYS A 46 -72.13 39.62 -57.98
N ILE A 47 -71.35 38.73 -58.61
CA ILE A 47 -69.92 38.95 -58.86
C ILE A 47 -69.80 40.14 -59.83
N ASP A 48 -69.75 41.33 -59.25
CA ASP A 48 -69.28 42.54 -59.93
C ASP A 48 -67.81 42.71 -59.58
N SER A 49 -66.99 42.96 -60.59
CA SER A 49 -65.54 42.81 -60.61
C SER A 49 -64.79 43.96 -59.92
N ASN A 50 -65.20 44.36 -58.71
CA ASN A 50 -64.45 45.30 -57.89
C ASN A 50 -63.69 44.58 -56.78
N VAL A 51 -62.52 44.06 -57.17
CA VAL A 51 -61.48 43.40 -56.35
C VAL A 51 -61.01 44.28 -55.17
N GLU A 52 -61.31 45.58 -55.18
CA GLU A 52 -60.85 46.56 -54.20
C GLU A 52 -61.42 46.36 -52.78
N HIS A 53 -62.69 45.99 -52.62
CA HIS A 53 -63.27 45.71 -51.29
C HIS A 53 -62.67 44.46 -50.63
N PHE A 54 -62.23 43.49 -51.44
CA PHE A 54 -61.50 42.32 -50.96
C PHE A 54 -60.11 42.67 -50.45
N GLY A 55 -59.44 43.60 -51.15
CA GLY A 55 -58.19 44.18 -50.68
C GLY A 55 -58.35 44.84 -49.32
N GLN A 56 -59.35 45.72 -49.16
CA GLN A 56 -59.59 46.44 -47.91
C GLN A 56 -59.94 45.53 -46.72
N PHE A 57 -60.73 44.48 -46.95
CA PHE A 57 -61.01 43.49 -45.90
C PHE A 57 -59.77 42.67 -45.53
N GLY A 58 -59.00 42.23 -46.53
CA GLY A 58 -57.71 41.57 -46.33
C GLY A 58 -56.73 42.45 -45.55
N ASP A 59 -56.71 43.76 -45.82
CA ASP A 59 -55.88 44.74 -45.13
C ASP A 59 -56.30 44.93 -43.67
N PHE A 60 -57.60 44.92 -43.36
CA PHE A 60 -58.09 45.00 -41.98
C PHE A 60 -57.73 43.74 -41.17
N ILE A 61 -57.96 42.56 -41.76
CA ILE A 61 -57.63 41.28 -41.12
C ILE A 61 -56.11 41.17 -40.95
N GLY A 62 -55.33 41.45 -41.99
CA GLY A 62 -53.87 41.46 -41.93
C GLY A 62 -53.34 42.49 -40.93
N GLY A 63 -53.92 43.69 -40.91
CA GLY A 63 -53.53 44.79 -40.04
C GLY A 63 -53.81 44.55 -38.56
N THR A 64 -54.84 43.76 -38.22
CA THR A 64 -55.20 43.46 -36.81
C THR A 64 -54.60 42.13 -36.34
N LEU A 65 -54.63 41.11 -37.20
CA LEU A 65 -54.25 39.74 -36.84
C LEU A 65 -52.72 39.57 -36.81
N ASN A 66 -51.97 40.25 -37.70
CA ASN A 66 -50.51 40.18 -37.68
C ASN A 66 -49.90 40.75 -36.38
N PRO A 67 -50.31 41.92 -35.86
CA PRO A 67 -49.82 42.40 -34.57
C PRO A 67 -50.16 41.46 -33.39
N ILE A 68 -51.36 40.87 -33.38
CA ILE A 68 -51.77 39.91 -32.33
C ILE A 68 -50.90 38.64 -32.39
N LEU A 69 -50.71 38.08 -33.59
CA LEU A 69 -49.84 36.90 -33.78
C LEU A 69 -48.37 37.21 -33.47
N ALA A 70 -47.90 38.41 -33.79
CA ALA A 70 -46.54 38.86 -33.45
C ALA A 70 -46.37 38.96 -31.93
N PHE A 71 -47.36 39.51 -31.21
CA PHE A 71 -47.35 39.59 -29.75
C PHE A 71 -47.40 38.20 -29.10
N LEU A 72 -48.23 37.28 -29.61
CA LEU A 72 -48.27 35.90 -29.11
C LEU A 72 -46.95 35.16 -29.35
N SER A 73 -46.34 35.33 -30.53
CA SER A 73 -45.01 34.79 -30.84
C SER A 73 -43.93 35.34 -29.90
N PHE A 74 -43.97 36.64 -29.61
CA PHE A 74 -43.07 37.27 -28.65
C PHE A 74 -43.27 36.73 -27.22
N MET A 75 -44.51 36.56 -26.77
CA MET A 75 -44.80 35.97 -25.45
C MET A 75 -44.36 34.50 -25.35
N ALA A 76 -44.53 33.72 -26.42
CA ALA A 76 -44.02 32.36 -26.50
C ALA A 76 -42.48 32.30 -26.44
N LEU A 77 -41.81 33.24 -27.11
CA LEU A 77 -40.35 33.39 -27.03
C LEU A 77 -39.89 33.74 -25.61
N LEU A 78 -40.52 34.73 -24.95
CA LEU A 78 -40.22 35.08 -23.56
C LEU A 78 -40.42 33.90 -22.59
N TYR A 79 -41.48 33.13 -22.79
CA TYR A 79 -41.73 31.92 -22.00
C TYR A 79 -40.65 30.85 -22.22
N THR A 80 -40.18 30.70 -23.46
CA THR A 80 -39.09 29.77 -23.81
C THR A 80 -37.78 30.21 -23.16
N ILE A 81 -37.43 31.50 -23.21
CA ILE A 81 -36.24 32.07 -22.56
C ILE A 81 -36.29 31.82 -21.04
N LYS A 82 -37.47 31.98 -20.42
CA LYS A 82 -37.65 31.68 -19.00
C LYS A 82 -37.35 30.22 -18.68
N ILE A 83 -37.91 29.28 -19.45
CA ILE A 83 -37.64 27.84 -19.27
C ILE A 83 -36.14 27.54 -19.41
N GLN A 84 -35.50 28.07 -20.45
CA GLN A 84 -34.07 27.86 -20.69
C GLN A 84 -33.21 28.41 -19.54
N THR A 85 -33.59 29.55 -18.97
CA THR A 85 -32.90 30.15 -17.82
C THR A 85 -33.05 29.27 -16.57
N ASP A 86 -34.25 28.73 -16.33
CA ASP A 86 -34.52 27.82 -15.21
C ASP A 86 -33.73 26.49 -15.38
N GLU A 87 -33.70 25.91 -16.59
CA GLU A 87 -32.91 24.71 -16.90
C GLU A 87 -31.41 24.94 -16.71
N LEU A 88 -30.89 26.10 -17.14
CA LEU A 88 -29.48 26.45 -16.95
C LEU A 88 -29.13 26.60 -15.46
N LYS A 89 -30.04 27.17 -14.66
CA LYS A 89 -29.85 27.29 -13.21
C LYS A 89 -29.75 25.91 -12.55
N LEU A 90 -30.69 25.01 -12.85
CA LEU A 90 -30.67 23.63 -12.34
C LEU A 90 -29.40 22.88 -12.76
N SER A 91 -28.97 23.05 -14.01
CA SER A 91 -27.74 22.42 -14.50
C SER A 91 -26.49 22.92 -13.75
N ARG A 92 -26.43 24.21 -13.40
CA ARG A 92 -25.35 24.75 -12.57
C ARG A 92 -25.36 24.17 -11.16
N GLU A 93 -26.54 24.07 -10.54
CA GLU A 93 -26.70 23.46 -9.21
C GLU A 93 -26.27 21.98 -9.20
N GLU A 94 -26.66 21.19 -10.20
CA GLU A 94 -26.21 19.79 -10.35
C GLU A 94 -24.70 19.68 -10.57
N LEU A 95 -24.11 20.57 -11.38
CA LEU A 95 -22.67 20.60 -11.61
C LEU A 95 -21.89 20.97 -10.34
N GLU A 96 -22.42 21.89 -9.53
CA GLU A 96 -21.85 22.25 -8.23
C GLU A 96 -21.90 21.07 -7.26
N ALA A 97 -23.05 20.39 -7.14
CA ALA A 97 -23.18 19.19 -6.32
C ALA A 97 -22.21 18.08 -6.75
N THR A 98 -22.10 17.84 -8.07
CA THR A 98 -21.16 16.85 -8.64
C THR A 98 -19.70 17.22 -8.32
N ARG A 99 -19.35 18.51 -8.40
CA ARG A 99 -17.99 18.97 -8.06
C ARG A 99 -17.65 18.74 -6.60
N GLU A 100 -18.60 18.98 -5.68
CA GLU A 100 -18.39 18.72 -4.27
C GLU A 100 -18.26 17.21 -3.97
N GLU A 101 -19.08 16.36 -4.60
CA GLU A 101 -18.94 14.91 -4.49
C GLU A 101 -17.57 14.43 -5.02
N LEU A 102 -17.12 14.93 -6.17
CA LEU A 102 -15.79 14.63 -6.71
C LEU A 102 -14.65 15.13 -5.83
N LYS A 103 -14.83 16.26 -5.13
CA LYS A 103 -13.84 16.72 -4.13
C LYS A 103 -13.76 15.74 -2.97
N GLY A 104 -14.91 15.31 -2.42
CA GLY A 104 -14.95 14.30 -1.36
C GLY A 104 -14.31 12.98 -1.79
N SER A 105 -14.62 12.50 -3.00
CA SER A 105 -14.03 11.28 -3.56
C SER A 105 -12.51 11.38 -3.70
N ARG A 106 -11.98 12.52 -4.17
CA ARG A 106 -10.54 12.74 -4.29
C ARG A 106 -9.83 12.71 -2.95
N ILE A 107 -10.42 13.34 -1.93
CA ILE A 107 -9.86 13.36 -0.57
C ILE A 107 -9.82 11.94 -0.01
N ALA A 108 -10.93 11.20 -0.09
CA ALA A 108 -10.99 9.81 0.36
C ALA A 108 -9.99 8.90 -0.38
N GLN A 109 -9.79 9.11 -1.69
CA GLN A 109 -8.80 8.37 -2.47
C GLN A 109 -7.37 8.70 -2.05
N GLN A 110 -7.09 9.96 -1.71
CA GLN A 110 -5.78 10.37 -1.20
C GLN A 110 -5.50 9.75 0.17
N GLU A 111 -6.44 9.84 1.11
CA GLU A 111 -6.34 9.21 2.44
C GLU A 111 -6.15 7.69 2.33
N GLN A 112 -6.89 7.04 1.42
CA GLN A 112 -6.71 5.62 1.15
C GLN A 112 -5.33 5.29 0.57
N SER A 113 -4.80 6.12 -0.33
CA SER A 113 -3.45 5.95 -0.87
C SER A 113 -2.38 6.06 0.23
N GLU A 114 -2.52 7.01 1.14
CA GLU A 114 -1.63 7.18 2.29
C GLU A 114 -1.72 5.97 3.24
N SER A 115 -2.93 5.51 3.55
CA SER A 115 -3.14 4.31 4.36
C SER A 115 -2.51 3.05 3.73
N LEU A 116 -2.60 2.90 2.40
CA LEU A 116 -1.98 1.78 1.69
C LEU A 116 -0.45 1.83 1.74
N LYS A 117 0.15 3.02 1.72
CA LYS A 117 1.61 3.17 1.88
C LYS A 117 2.05 2.71 3.27
N LEU A 118 1.38 3.16 4.32
CA LEU A 118 1.64 2.73 5.69
C LEU A 118 1.45 1.22 5.86
N GLN A 119 0.39 0.65 5.25
CA GLN A 119 0.16 -0.79 5.26
C GLN A 119 1.27 -1.56 4.53
N ASN A 120 1.79 -1.02 3.41
CA ASN A 120 2.89 -1.64 2.68
C ASN A 120 4.18 -1.70 3.52
N GLU A 121 4.49 -0.63 4.24
CA GLU A 121 5.63 -0.56 5.17
C GLU A 121 5.47 -1.55 6.33
N ALA A 122 4.30 -1.57 6.98
CA ALA A 122 4.00 -2.55 8.02
C ALA A 122 4.09 -4.00 7.51
N THR A 123 3.61 -4.26 6.29
CA THR A 123 3.65 -5.59 5.66
C THR A 123 5.09 -6.03 5.39
N LYS A 124 5.96 -5.13 4.93
CA LYS A 124 7.39 -5.43 4.73
C LYS A 124 8.07 -5.83 6.04
N LEU A 125 7.79 -5.11 7.12
CA LEU A 125 8.30 -5.46 8.45
C LEU A 125 7.77 -6.82 8.92
N GLN A 126 6.47 -7.07 8.75
CA GLN A 126 5.85 -8.34 9.12
C GLN A 126 6.45 -9.53 8.34
N ILE A 127 6.70 -9.38 7.04
CA ILE A 127 7.35 -10.41 6.22
C ILE A 127 8.77 -10.68 6.75
N PHE A 128 9.54 -9.63 7.02
CA PHE A 128 10.87 -9.76 7.61
C PHE A 128 10.83 -10.52 8.94
N GLU A 129 9.98 -10.09 9.88
CA GLU A 129 9.84 -10.71 11.21
C GLU A 129 9.45 -12.18 11.10
N ASN A 130 8.48 -12.51 10.24
CA ASN A 130 8.07 -13.89 10.00
C ASN A 130 9.23 -14.74 9.48
N THR A 131 9.99 -14.26 8.49
CA THR A 131 11.17 -14.97 7.97
C THR A 131 12.25 -15.10 9.05
N PHE A 132 12.53 -14.04 9.80
CA PHE A 132 13.49 -14.08 10.91
C PHE A 132 13.11 -15.16 11.93
N PHE A 133 11.88 -15.17 12.45
CA PHE A 133 11.45 -16.16 13.43
C PHE A 133 11.40 -17.59 12.86
N GLN A 134 11.06 -17.76 11.57
CA GLN A 134 11.14 -19.06 10.91
C GLN A 134 12.58 -19.58 10.82
N LEU A 135 13.55 -18.73 10.47
CA LEU A 135 14.97 -19.11 10.46
C LEU A 135 15.48 -19.49 11.86
N ASN A 136 15.05 -18.76 12.89
CA ASN A 136 15.37 -19.10 14.28
C ASN A 136 14.80 -20.47 14.69
N ASN A 137 13.56 -20.78 14.30
CA ASN A 137 12.96 -22.08 14.57
C ASN A 137 13.73 -23.21 13.87
N ILE A 138 14.18 -22.99 12.63
CA ILE A 138 15.03 -23.95 11.91
C ILE A 138 16.36 -24.16 12.65
N LEU A 139 17.03 -23.09 13.08
CA LEU A 139 18.26 -23.19 13.88
C LEU A 139 18.03 -23.95 15.19
N SER A 140 16.95 -23.66 15.90
CA SER A 140 16.60 -24.36 17.15
C SER A 140 16.41 -25.86 16.91
N ASN A 141 15.72 -26.23 15.82
CA ASN A 141 15.54 -27.64 15.44
C ASN A 141 16.88 -28.30 15.08
N THR A 142 17.73 -27.62 14.31
CA THR A 142 19.07 -28.12 13.99
C THR A 142 19.89 -28.30 15.27
N ARG A 143 19.86 -27.33 16.19
CA ARG A 143 20.55 -27.38 17.49
C ARG A 143 20.12 -28.58 18.32
N LEU A 144 18.81 -28.85 18.41
CA LEU A 144 18.30 -30.01 19.15
C LEU A 144 18.75 -31.35 18.53
N ASN A 145 18.90 -31.39 17.21
CA ASN A 145 19.30 -32.58 16.47
C ASN A 145 20.81 -32.72 16.25
N LEU A 146 21.63 -31.80 16.77
CA LEU A 146 23.08 -31.96 16.77
C LEU A 146 23.42 -33.21 17.58
N ASN A 147 24.05 -34.18 16.92
CA ASN A 147 24.48 -35.42 17.55
C ASN A 147 25.88 -35.78 17.06
N TYR A 148 26.74 -36.20 17.99
CA TYR A 148 28.06 -36.73 17.70
C TYR A 148 28.22 -38.09 18.40
N VAL A 149 28.75 -39.07 17.66
CA VAL A 149 28.92 -40.44 18.14
C VAL A 149 30.40 -40.77 18.15
N ILE A 150 30.94 -41.06 19.34
CA ILE A 150 32.28 -41.64 19.47
C ILE A 150 32.13 -43.15 19.36
N GLU A 151 32.61 -43.69 18.24
CA GLU A 151 32.70 -45.14 18.05
C GLU A 151 33.91 -45.69 18.81
N ARG A 152 33.66 -46.64 19.73
CA ARG A 152 34.72 -47.30 20.49
C ARG A 152 34.74 -48.78 20.15
N PRO A 153 35.84 -49.31 19.58
CA PRO A 153 35.92 -50.74 19.31
C PRO A 153 35.85 -51.50 20.65
N PHE A 154 34.97 -52.52 20.69
CA PHE A 154 34.75 -53.39 21.85
C PHE A 154 34.14 -52.71 23.11
N LYS A 155 33.56 -51.51 22.99
CA LYS A 155 32.80 -50.82 24.07
C LYS A 155 31.52 -50.17 23.51
N GLU A 156 30.61 -49.77 24.40
CA GLU A 156 29.45 -48.98 24.01
C GLU A 156 29.87 -47.61 23.46
N ASN A 157 29.18 -47.18 22.40
CA ASN A 157 29.38 -45.86 21.80
C ASN A 157 28.92 -44.78 22.78
N ILE A 158 29.65 -43.67 22.82
CA ILE A 158 29.23 -42.49 23.57
C ILE A 158 28.53 -41.54 22.60
N ILE A 159 27.30 -41.16 22.93
CA ILE A 159 26.49 -40.24 22.13
C ILE A 159 26.41 -38.91 22.88
N TYR A 160 26.92 -37.86 22.26
CA TYR A 160 26.67 -36.48 22.67
C TYR A 160 25.50 -35.95 21.87
N SER A 161 24.54 -35.31 22.55
CA SER A 161 23.36 -34.72 21.92
C SER A 161 23.16 -33.25 22.31
N SER A 162 22.61 -32.49 21.38
CA SER A 162 22.24 -31.08 21.53
C SER A 162 23.39 -30.21 22.07
N THR A 163 23.19 -29.51 23.19
CA THR A 163 24.19 -28.62 23.80
C THR A 163 25.46 -29.36 24.21
N ASN A 164 25.37 -30.64 24.60
CA ASN A 164 26.52 -31.42 25.02
C ASN A 164 27.51 -31.66 23.86
N VAL A 165 27.05 -31.59 22.61
CA VAL A 165 27.91 -31.69 21.43
C VAL A 165 28.80 -30.45 21.28
N ILE A 166 28.27 -29.26 21.57
CA ILE A 166 29.06 -28.02 21.50
C ILE A 166 30.11 -28.00 22.61
N SER A 167 29.74 -28.36 23.84
CA SER A 167 30.71 -28.49 24.93
C SER A 167 31.78 -29.56 24.62
N PHE A 168 31.39 -30.64 23.93
CA PHE A 168 32.35 -31.63 23.42
C PHE A 168 33.32 -31.00 22.41
N PHE A 169 32.85 -30.27 21.40
CA PHE A 169 33.74 -29.61 20.43
C PHE A 169 34.66 -28.57 21.06
N LEU A 170 34.21 -27.84 22.09
CA LEU A 170 35.07 -26.94 22.84
C LEU A 170 36.20 -27.68 23.57
N ASN A 171 35.88 -28.82 24.21
CA ASN A 171 36.92 -29.65 24.82
C ASN A 171 37.89 -30.19 23.78
N GLU A 172 37.38 -30.65 22.63
CA GLU A 172 38.23 -31.14 21.54
C GLU A 172 39.17 -30.04 21.01
N LEU A 173 38.72 -28.77 20.96
CA LEU A 173 39.53 -27.63 20.52
C LEU A 173 40.85 -27.52 21.29
N THR A 174 40.89 -27.92 22.57
CA THR A 174 42.11 -27.90 23.38
C THR A 174 43.21 -28.84 22.89
N TYR A 175 42.86 -29.85 22.07
CA TYR A 175 43.80 -30.79 21.47
C TYR A 175 44.24 -30.39 20.04
N PHE A 176 43.64 -29.35 19.46
CA PHE A 176 43.98 -28.85 18.13
C PHE A 176 44.71 -27.51 18.20
N ASP A 177 45.74 -27.33 17.36
CA ASP A 177 46.50 -26.07 17.30
C ASP A 177 45.69 -24.88 16.72
N SER A 178 44.55 -25.15 16.08
CA SER A 178 43.72 -24.13 15.42
C SER A 178 42.29 -24.60 15.22
N TYR A 179 41.35 -23.65 15.14
CA TYR A 179 39.96 -23.95 14.81
C TYR A 179 39.81 -24.62 13.43
N ASP A 180 40.62 -24.25 12.43
CA ASP A 180 40.51 -24.83 11.09
C ASP A 180 40.73 -26.35 11.09
N LYS A 181 41.71 -26.85 11.86
CA LYS A 181 41.94 -28.30 12.01
C LYS A 181 40.77 -29.02 12.70
N LEU A 182 40.18 -28.40 13.72
CA LEU A 182 38.97 -28.93 14.37
C LEU A 182 37.81 -28.95 13.37
N ASN A 183 37.65 -27.87 12.60
CA ASN A 183 36.61 -27.79 11.60
C ASN A 183 36.78 -28.87 10.52
N ASP A 184 37.99 -29.13 10.03
CA ASP A 184 38.23 -30.20 9.04
C ASP A 184 37.73 -31.58 9.52
N GLU A 185 37.81 -31.87 10.82
CA GLU A 185 37.35 -33.13 11.42
C GLU A 185 35.83 -33.12 11.72
N TYR A 186 35.29 -31.99 12.20
CA TYR A 186 33.94 -31.90 12.78
C TYR A 186 32.95 -31.05 11.97
N GLU A 187 33.32 -30.55 10.79
CA GLU A 187 32.45 -29.72 9.92
C GLU A 187 31.13 -30.42 9.62
N LYS A 188 31.16 -31.74 9.36
CA LYS A 188 29.95 -32.52 9.05
C LYS A 188 28.90 -32.50 10.18
N TYR A 189 29.31 -32.18 11.41
CA TYR A 189 28.42 -32.09 12.57
C TYR A 189 28.06 -30.64 12.92
N SER A 190 29.02 -29.72 12.82
CA SER A 190 28.85 -28.33 13.29
C SER A 190 28.56 -27.31 12.18
N GLY A 191 28.90 -27.63 10.92
CA GLY A 191 28.86 -26.72 9.78
C GLY A 191 27.45 -26.22 9.45
N THR A 192 26.43 -27.08 9.60
CA THR A 192 25.04 -26.64 9.40
C THR A 192 24.62 -25.61 10.45
N TYR A 193 25.01 -25.82 11.72
CA TYR A 193 24.69 -24.90 12.82
C TYR A 193 25.40 -23.55 12.67
N THR A 194 26.71 -23.56 12.41
CA THR A 194 27.47 -22.32 12.20
C THR A 194 27.02 -21.59 10.94
N GLY A 195 26.74 -22.34 9.87
CA GLY A 195 26.20 -21.83 8.62
C GLY A 195 24.84 -21.14 8.80
N GLN A 196 23.88 -21.78 9.48
CA GLN A 196 22.58 -21.17 9.77
C GLN A 196 22.70 -19.92 10.64
N THR A 197 23.59 -19.95 11.63
CA THR A 197 23.87 -18.78 12.48
C THR A 197 24.36 -17.59 11.66
N TYR A 198 25.32 -17.85 10.77
CA TYR A 198 25.80 -16.84 9.82
C TYR A 198 24.68 -16.34 8.90
N GLN A 199 23.85 -17.22 8.34
CA GLN A 199 22.77 -16.80 7.44
C GLN A 199 21.73 -15.92 8.14
N ILE A 200 21.42 -16.16 9.41
CA ILE A 200 20.50 -15.30 10.16
C ILE A 200 21.10 -13.91 10.36
N LEU A 201 22.36 -13.81 10.77
CA LEU A 201 23.03 -12.51 10.91
C LEU A 201 23.16 -11.78 9.57
N LYS A 202 23.50 -12.50 8.51
CA LYS A 202 23.55 -11.97 7.15
C LYS A 202 22.18 -11.44 6.71
N PHE A 203 21.11 -12.21 6.94
CA PHE A 203 19.74 -11.82 6.62
C PHE A 203 19.33 -10.52 7.34
N ILE A 204 19.64 -10.40 8.64
CA ILE A 204 19.40 -9.17 9.39
C ILE A 204 20.22 -8.01 8.79
N ASN A 205 21.50 -8.25 8.50
CA ASN A 205 22.40 -7.23 8.00
C ASN A 205 22.01 -6.69 6.62
N GLU A 206 21.57 -7.55 5.71
CA GLU A 206 21.17 -7.19 4.34
C GLU A 206 19.75 -6.63 4.25
N SER A 207 18.93 -6.76 5.30
CA SER A 207 17.57 -6.24 5.33
C SER A 207 17.51 -4.70 5.34
N ASN A 208 16.40 -4.12 4.89
CA ASN A 208 16.17 -2.66 4.93
C ASN A 208 15.35 -2.22 6.16
N ILE A 209 15.52 -2.90 7.30
CA ILE A 209 14.85 -2.52 8.56
C ILE A 209 15.71 -1.50 9.33
N GLU A 210 15.07 -0.64 10.11
CA GLU A 210 15.76 0.37 10.91
C GLU A 210 16.51 -0.26 12.11
N ASN A 211 15.86 -1.15 12.86
CA ASN A 211 16.35 -1.63 14.16
C ASN A 211 17.10 -2.97 14.10
N LYS A 212 18.10 -3.10 13.22
CA LYS A 212 18.86 -4.35 13.03
C LYS A 212 19.49 -4.90 14.33
N GLN A 213 20.12 -4.02 15.13
CA GLN A 213 20.74 -4.40 16.40
C GLN A 213 19.74 -5.08 17.35
N ARG A 214 18.48 -4.64 17.39
CA ARG A 214 17.44 -5.25 18.23
C ARG A 214 17.23 -6.72 17.86
N TYR A 215 17.18 -7.05 16.58
CA TYR A 215 17.02 -8.44 16.12
C TYR A 215 18.25 -9.29 16.39
N VAL A 216 19.45 -8.72 16.23
CA VAL A 216 20.68 -9.43 16.61
C VAL A 216 20.72 -9.69 18.11
N ASN A 217 20.28 -8.75 18.96
CA ASN A 217 20.19 -8.96 20.40
C ASN A 217 19.20 -10.07 20.77
N ILE A 218 18.02 -10.11 20.12
CA ILE A 218 17.04 -11.19 20.29
C ILE A 218 17.63 -12.54 19.85
N PHE A 219 18.38 -12.54 18.74
CA PHE A 219 19.03 -13.74 18.24
C PHE A 219 20.12 -14.24 19.20
N ARG A 220 21.04 -13.35 19.58
CA ARG A 220 22.14 -13.57 20.53
C ARG A 220 21.67 -14.12 21.88
N ALA A 221 20.52 -13.66 22.37
CA ALA A 221 19.96 -14.13 23.64
C ALA A 221 19.58 -15.63 23.66
N GLN A 222 19.55 -16.30 22.50
CA GLN A 222 19.24 -17.73 22.40
C GLN A 222 20.47 -18.64 22.57
N PHE A 223 21.67 -18.07 22.58
CA PHE A 223 22.93 -18.80 22.65
C PHE A 223 23.37 -18.99 24.09
N THR A 224 23.82 -20.21 24.40
CA THR A 224 24.50 -20.53 25.65
C THR A 224 25.93 -19.98 25.65
N LYS A 225 26.58 -20.00 26.82
CA LYS A 225 27.97 -19.54 26.98
C LYS A 225 28.93 -20.35 26.10
N ASP A 226 28.80 -21.67 26.13
CA ASP A 226 29.58 -22.60 25.32
C ASP A 226 29.35 -22.36 23.82
N GLU A 227 28.12 -22.07 23.40
CA GLU A 227 27.84 -21.73 22.01
C GLU A 227 28.46 -20.41 21.58
N LEU A 228 28.40 -19.37 22.42
CA LEU A 228 29.09 -18.10 22.13
C LEU A 228 30.60 -18.29 22.02
N GLU A 229 31.20 -19.09 22.89
CA GLU A 229 32.61 -19.43 22.84
C GLU A 229 32.97 -20.25 21.59
N PHE A 230 32.16 -21.24 21.24
CA PHE A 230 32.37 -22.03 20.02
C PHE A 230 32.30 -21.16 18.75
N LEU A 231 31.33 -20.24 18.70
CA LEU A 231 31.21 -19.27 17.60
C LEU A 231 32.34 -18.25 17.58
N PHE A 232 32.87 -17.88 18.75
CA PHE A 232 34.06 -17.03 18.86
C PHE A 232 35.27 -17.70 18.20
N TYR A 233 35.52 -18.99 18.44
CA TYR A 233 36.59 -19.69 17.73
C TYR A 233 36.27 -19.90 16.24
N HIS A 234 35.02 -20.20 15.90
CA HIS A 234 34.60 -20.34 14.51
C HIS A 234 34.90 -19.10 13.67
N CYS A 235 34.60 -17.92 14.21
CA CYS A 235 34.85 -16.64 13.55
C CYS A 235 36.35 -16.33 13.40
N LEU A 236 37.25 -17.05 14.08
CA LEU A 236 38.70 -16.97 13.90
C LEU A 236 39.25 -18.03 12.93
N GLY A 237 38.46 -19.02 12.52
CA GLY A 237 38.79 -19.91 11.41
C GLY A 237 38.78 -19.19 10.06
N SER A 238 39.39 -19.79 9.05
CA SER A 238 39.48 -19.29 7.67
C SER A 238 38.13 -18.85 7.08
N ILE A 239 37.10 -19.69 7.21
CA ILE A 239 35.74 -19.42 6.72
C ILE A 239 35.09 -18.30 7.53
N GLY A 240 35.14 -18.39 8.85
CA GLY A 240 34.53 -17.43 9.77
C GLY A 240 35.14 -16.03 9.64
N LYS A 241 36.47 -15.92 9.57
CA LYS A 241 37.18 -14.65 9.37
C LYS A 241 36.72 -13.90 8.13
N THR A 242 36.46 -14.62 7.05
CA THR A 242 36.12 -14.02 5.75
C THR A 242 34.69 -13.49 5.69
N ARG A 243 33.74 -14.16 6.37
CA ARG A 243 32.30 -13.91 6.17
C ARG A 243 31.57 -13.50 7.45
N PHE A 244 31.90 -14.11 8.56
CA PHE A 244 31.13 -14.07 9.80
C PHE A 244 31.70 -13.03 10.77
N LYS A 245 33.02 -12.98 10.92
CA LYS A 245 33.72 -12.13 11.90
C LYS A 245 33.26 -10.67 11.88
N LYS A 246 33.15 -10.06 10.69
CA LYS A 246 32.70 -8.67 10.57
C LYS A 246 31.28 -8.46 11.12
N LEU A 247 30.36 -9.41 10.91
CA LEU A 247 29.00 -9.30 11.41
C LEU A 247 28.97 -9.36 12.94
N VAL A 248 29.75 -10.25 13.57
CA VAL A 248 29.79 -10.33 15.03
C VAL A 248 30.45 -9.11 15.67
N GLU A 249 31.41 -8.49 14.98
CA GLU A 249 32.02 -7.21 15.38
C GLU A 249 31.04 -6.03 15.26
N ASP A 250 30.38 -5.90 14.10
CA ASP A 250 29.47 -4.79 13.81
C ASP A 250 28.23 -4.79 14.72
N TYR A 251 27.80 -5.96 15.20
CA TYR A 251 26.62 -6.13 16.05
C TYR A 251 26.91 -6.49 17.50
N GLU A 252 28.14 -6.30 17.98
CA GLU A 252 28.51 -6.53 19.39
C GLU A 252 28.11 -7.94 19.89
N PHE A 253 28.23 -8.95 19.02
CA PHE A 253 27.61 -10.25 19.22
C PHE A 253 28.21 -11.05 20.40
N PHE A 254 29.42 -10.72 20.82
CA PHE A 254 30.09 -11.35 21.95
C PHE A 254 29.99 -10.53 23.25
N GLU A 255 29.07 -9.57 23.36
CA GLU A 255 28.87 -8.77 24.57
C GLU A 255 28.58 -9.63 25.83
N HIS A 256 28.05 -10.85 25.72
CA HIS A 256 27.80 -11.74 26.87
C HIS A 256 28.74 -12.95 26.94
N ILE A 257 29.85 -12.92 26.20
CA ILE A 257 30.88 -13.95 26.32
C ILE A 257 31.55 -13.89 27.71
N ILE A 258 32.00 -15.04 28.21
CA ILE A 258 32.71 -15.13 29.48
C ILE A 258 34.20 -15.14 29.22
N LEU A 259 34.93 -14.33 29.97
CA LEU A 259 36.39 -14.36 29.96
C LEU A 259 36.89 -15.67 30.59
N ASN A 260 37.72 -16.39 29.85
CA ASN A 260 38.52 -17.53 30.33
C ASN A 260 39.94 -17.43 29.74
N GLU A 261 40.85 -18.31 30.18
CA GLU A 261 42.27 -18.27 29.78
C GLU A 261 42.47 -18.42 28.26
N ASP A 262 41.60 -19.14 27.57
CA ASP A 262 41.74 -19.40 26.13
C ASP A 262 41.19 -18.25 25.28
N ILE A 263 40.05 -17.68 25.67
CA ILE A 263 39.48 -16.47 25.06
C ILE A 263 40.45 -15.30 25.24
N GLU A 264 41.06 -15.15 26.41
CA GLU A 264 42.03 -14.08 26.70
C GLU A 264 43.14 -14.02 25.64
N LYS A 265 43.68 -15.18 25.23
CA LYS A 265 44.77 -15.27 24.25
C LYS A 265 44.39 -14.70 22.88
N GLN A 266 43.11 -14.70 22.53
CA GLN A 266 42.60 -14.37 21.20
C GLN A 266 41.71 -13.10 21.19
N LEU A 267 41.55 -12.41 22.32
CA LEU A 267 40.73 -11.19 22.40
C LEU A 267 41.16 -10.13 21.37
N LEU A 268 42.47 -9.91 21.23
CA LEU A 268 43.02 -8.91 20.30
C LEU A 268 42.88 -9.29 18.82
N ASP A 269 42.44 -10.51 18.51
CA ASP A 269 42.10 -10.88 17.14
C ASP A 269 40.77 -10.28 16.70
N TYR A 270 39.96 -9.72 17.61
CA TYR A 270 38.71 -9.03 17.31
C TYR A 270 38.83 -7.51 17.45
N ASP A 271 38.00 -6.78 16.70
CA ASP A 271 37.67 -5.40 17.05
C ASP A 271 37.00 -5.37 18.44
N LYS A 272 37.45 -4.44 19.28
CA LYS A 272 36.90 -4.21 20.63
C LYS A 272 35.37 -4.07 20.63
N LYS A 273 34.77 -3.59 19.54
CA LYS A 273 33.31 -3.48 19.36
C LYS A 273 32.57 -4.80 19.49
N ALA A 274 33.18 -5.93 19.10
CA ALA A 274 32.54 -7.25 19.21
C ALA A 274 32.04 -7.57 20.62
N PHE A 275 32.63 -6.95 21.64
CA PHE A 275 32.36 -7.20 23.05
C PHE A 275 31.39 -6.20 23.69
N GLY A 276 30.84 -5.25 22.92
CA GLY A 276 29.80 -4.32 23.36
C GLY A 276 30.14 -3.64 24.69
N LYS A 277 29.31 -3.85 25.71
CA LYS A 277 29.45 -3.28 27.07
C LYS A 277 30.02 -4.25 28.11
N ASN A 278 30.71 -5.31 27.69
CA ASN A 278 31.26 -6.30 28.61
C ASN A 278 32.51 -5.76 29.34
N GLU A 279 32.31 -5.06 30.47
CA GLU A 279 33.38 -4.40 31.23
C GLU A 279 34.59 -5.32 31.49
N LYS A 280 34.36 -6.57 31.93
CA LYS A 280 35.43 -7.53 32.21
C LYS A 280 36.29 -7.83 30.98
N ILE A 281 35.67 -8.05 29.83
CA ILE A 281 36.39 -8.30 28.58
C ILE A 281 37.09 -7.02 28.12
N LEU A 282 36.42 -5.87 28.20
CA LEU A 282 36.96 -4.60 27.72
C LEU A 282 38.17 -4.14 28.54
N ASP A 283 38.16 -4.33 29.86
CA ASP A 283 39.30 -4.04 30.75
C ASP A 283 40.49 -4.92 30.37
N LYS A 284 40.25 -6.23 30.25
CA LYS A 284 41.30 -7.18 29.89
C LYS A 284 41.86 -6.94 28.49
N TYR A 285 41.01 -6.57 27.53
CA TYR A 285 41.41 -6.19 26.18
C TYR A 285 42.38 -5.00 26.20
N ASN A 286 42.13 -3.99 27.03
CA ASN A 286 43.00 -2.81 27.12
C ASN A 286 44.35 -3.16 27.76
N GLU A 287 44.36 -3.95 28.84
CA GLU A 287 45.58 -4.45 29.48
C GLU A 287 46.47 -5.23 28.49
N LEU A 288 45.87 -6.13 27.71
CA LEU A 288 46.55 -6.89 26.66
C LEU A 288 47.10 -6.00 25.53
N LYS A 289 46.40 -4.90 25.21
CA LYS A 289 46.82 -3.98 24.17
C LYS A 289 47.99 -3.10 24.62
N GLU A 290 47.98 -2.65 25.87
CA GLU A 290 49.06 -1.86 26.47
C GLU A 290 50.34 -2.69 26.63
N SER A 291 50.23 -3.97 27.01
CA SER A 291 51.41 -4.86 27.14
C SER A 291 52.10 -5.23 25.82
N LYS A 292 51.46 -5.01 24.67
CA LYS A 292 52.02 -5.24 23.33
C LYS A 292 52.60 -3.98 22.66
N GLN A 293 52.44 -2.80 23.27
CA GLN A 293 53.02 -1.53 22.80
C GLN A 293 54.37 -1.27 23.47
#